data_AF-A0A563E6Q5-F1
#
_entry.id   AF-A0A563E6Q5-F1
#
_cell.length_a   1.000
_cell.length_b   1.000
_cell.length_c   1.000
_cell.angle_alpha   90.00
_cell.angle_beta   90.00
_cell.angle_gamma   90.00
#
_symmetry.space_group_name_H-M   'P 1'
#
loop_
_entity.id
_entity.type
_entity.pdbx_description
1 polymer ?
#
loop_
_entity_poly.entity_id
_entity_poly.type
_entity_poly.pdbx_seq_one_letter_code
_entity_poly.pdbx_strand_id
1 'polypeptide(L)'
;MEQRDDAGGVGSPAGRAHSDAELVPLGEVPEPRPGDQPAGRPDPAARLTVTIYLKLPDTGVPEVSTAVVPSPEVVMALADRASGCGLTVEAGVAPEAVRLSGAVSAVECCFGVRLTKWRTAEGPLSLVPDGPVRLPRTLAGHVVAVLGLDTRPVAHRRG
;
A
#
# COMPACT_ATOMS: atom_id res chain seq x y z
N MET A 1 16.72 -48.08 35.53
CA MET A 1 17.88 -47.20 35.85
C MET A 1 18.58 -46.91 34.53
N GLU A 2 17.98 -46.18 33.59
CA GLU A 2 17.50 -44.78 33.64
C GLU A 2 18.60 -43.78 34.02
N GLN A 3 19.16 -43.16 32.99
CA GLN A 3 19.73 -41.81 32.95
C GLN A 3 19.65 -41.39 31.46
N ARG A 4 18.55 -40.73 31.06
CA ARG A 4 18.37 -39.26 31.01
C ARG A 4 19.42 -38.60 30.12
N ASP A 5 19.06 -38.31 28.88
CA ASP A 5 18.54 -36.99 28.46
C ASP A 5 19.64 -35.93 28.56
N ASP A 6 20.25 -35.59 27.42
CA ASP A 6 20.74 -34.23 27.26
C ASP A 6 20.59 -33.76 25.81
N ALA A 7 19.95 -32.60 25.71
CA ALA A 7 19.36 -32.05 24.52
C ALA A 7 20.39 -31.19 23.78
N GLY A 8 20.84 -31.66 22.62
CA GLY A 8 21.55 -30.83 21.65
C GLY A 8 20.57 -29.88 20.95
N GLY A 9 20.28 -28.74 21.59
CA GLY A 9 19.50 -27.65 21.02
C GLY A 9 20.09 -27.15 19.71
N VAL A 10 19.47 -27.54 18.60
CA VAL A 10 19.74 -26.94 17.29
C VAL A 10 19.10 -25.55 17.30
N GLY A 11 19.94 -24.53 17.28
CA GLY A 11 19.55 -23.12 17.34
C GLY A 11 18.49 -22.78 16.30
N SER A 12 17.35 -22.27 16.77
CA SER A 12 16.40 -21.56 15.94
C SER A 12 17.08 -20.34 15.29
N PRO A 13 16.97 -20.12 13.97
CA PRO A 13 17.23 -18.80 13.38
C PRO A 13 16.03 -17.88 13.63
N ALA A 14 15.67 -17.68 14.90
CA ALA A 14 14.66 -16.69 15.31
C ALA A 14 15.38 -15.37 15.59
N GLY A 15 15.87 -14.71 14.54
CA GLY A 15 16.74 -13.53 14.71
C GLY A 15 16.65 -12.45 13.64
N ARG A 16 15.62 -12.44 12.79
CA ARG A 16 15.41 -11.36 11.79
C ARG A 16 13.94 -10.99 11.52
N ALA A 17 13.04 -11.25 12.47
CA ALA A 17 11.70 -10.69 12.43
C ALA A 17 11.62 -9.55 13.46
N HIS A 18 10.89 -8.48 13.15
CA HIS A 18 10.42 -7.42 14.06
C HIS A 18 11.02 -6.01 13.97
N SER A 19 11.85 -5.66 12.98
CA SER A 19 12.09 -4.23 12.66
C SER A 19 11.11 -3.64 11.64
N ASP A 20 10.16 -4.45 11.13
CA ASP A 20 9.19 -4.08 10.08
C ASP A 20 7.81 -3.64 10.62
N ALA A 21 7.62 -3.63 11.95
CA ALA A 21 6.33 -3.32 12.56
C ALA A 21 6.03 -1.81 12.63
N GLU A 22 7.03 -0.96 12.48
CA GLU A 22 6.84 0.49 12.53
C GLU A 22 6.32 0.98 11.17
N LEU A 23 5.02 1.32 11.16
CA LEU A 23 4.38 1.91 9.99
C LEU A 23 4.66 3.42 9.93
N VAL A 24 5.33 3.83 8.87
CA VAL A 24 5.70 5.22 8.60
C VAL A 24 4.63 5.87 7.70
N PRO A 25 4.18 7.11 8.00
CA PRO A 25 3.27 7.83 7.13
C PRO A 25 3.94 8.19 5.80
N LEU A 26 3.21 7.99 4.72
CA LEU A 26 3.48 8.42 3.36
C LEU A 26 2.49 9.52 3.01
N GLY A 27 3.02 10.72 2.79
CA GLY A 27 2.24 11.91 2.45
C GLY A 27 1.49 12.50 3.65
N GLU A 28 0.57 13.41 3.31
CA GLU A 28 -0.23 14.17 4.27
C GLU A 28 -1.67 13.66 4.34
N VAL A 29 -2.40 14.10 5.35
CA VAL A 29 -3.84 13.87 5.44
C VAL A 29 -4.52 14.66 4.33
N PRO A 30 -5.38 14.05 3.50
CA PRO A 30 -6.13 14.82 2.51
C PRO A 30 -7.07 15.80 3.21
N GLU A 31 -6.97 17.08 2.87
CA GLU A 31 -7.87 18.09 3.42
C GLU A 31 -9.28 17.99 2.80
N PRO A 32 -10.34 18.24 3.59
CA PRO A 32 -11.69 18.43 3.07
C PRO A 32 -11.72 19.62 2.10
N ARG A 33 -12.34 19.46 0.93
CA ARG A 33 -12.54 20.59 0.00
C ARG A 33 -13.77 21.40 0.43
N PRO A 34 -13.84 22.70 0.12
CA PRO A 34 -15.05 23.50 0.38
C PRO A 34 -16.29 22.84 -0.25
N GLY A 35 -17.32 22.60 0.56
CA GLY A 35 -18.56 21.95 0.13
C GLY A 35 -18.55 20.42 0.17
N ASP A 36 -17.44 19.78 0.53
CA ASP A 36 -17.40 18.34 0.78
C ASP A 36 -18.20 18.02 2.05
N GLN A 37 -19.14 17.07 1.95
CA GLN A 37 -19.90 16.56 3.10
C GLN A 37 -19.64 15.06 3.31
N PRO A 38 -19.35 14.62 4.54
CA PRO A 38 -19.19 13.19 4.82
C PRO A 38 -20.53 12.48 4.61
N ALA A 39 -20.50 11.41 3.82
CA ALA A 39 -21.65 10.59 3.45
C ALA A 39 -21.61 9.19 4.10
N GLY A 40 -20.79 9.04 5.15
CA GLY A 40 -20.66 7.80 5.93
C GLY A 40 -19.51 6.90 5.48
N ARG A 41 -19.51 5.64 5.95
CA ARG A 41 -18.46 4.68 5.61
C ARG A 41 -18.73 3.98 4.27
N PRO A 42 -17.67 3.62 3.52
CA PRO A 42 -17.79 2.66 2.44
C PRO A 42 -18.25 1.30 2.94
N ASP A 43 -18.83 0.52 2.03
CA ASP A 43 -19.11 -0.88 2.30
C ASP A 43 -17.76 -1.61 2.44
N PRO A 44 -17.46 -2.25 3.59
CA PRO A 44 -16.19 -2.90 3.81
C PRO A 44 -15.93 -4.06 2.84
N ALA A 45 -16.96 -4.67 2.26
CA ALA A 45 -16.86 -5.75 1.30
C ALA A 45 -16.77 -5.26 -0.16
N ALA A 46 -16.99 -3.96 -0.41
CA ALA A 46 -16.85 -3.40 -1.75
C ALA A 46 -15.42 -3.59 -2.26
N ARG A 47 -15.28 -3.85 -3.56
CA ARG A 47 -13.96 -3.95 -4.19
C ARG A 47 -13.38 -2.57 -4.47
N LEU A 48 -12.10 -2.42 -4.14
CA LEU A 48 -11.29 -1.25 -4.43
C LEU A 48 -9.97 -1.68 -5.08
N THR A 49 -9.54 -0.89 -6.07
CA THR A 49 -8.25 -1.07 -6.74
C THR A 49 -7.37 0.12 -6.40
N VAL A 50 -6.14 -0.15 -5.97
CA VAL A 50 -5.12 0.85 -5.70
C VAL A 50 -3.90 0.58 -6.57
N THR A 51 -3.16 1.63 -6.90
CA THR A 51 -1.92 1.52 -7.67
C THR A 51 -0.79 2.12 -6.83
N ILE A 52 0.25 1.32 -6.62
CA ILE A 52 1.45 1.73 -5.89
C ILE A 52 2.54 2.01 -6.91
N TYR A 53 3.09 3.22 -6.86
CA TYR A 53 4.25 3.59 -7.65
C TYR A 53 5.50 3.36 -6.83
N LEU A 54 6.44 2.60 -7.40
CA LEU A 54 7.70 2.24 -6.78
C LEU A 54 8.82 3.12 -7.34
N LYS A 55 9.78 3.44 -6.48
CA LYS A 55 11.00 4.14 -6.85
C LYS A 55 11.85 3.18 -7.68
N LEU A 56 12.17 3.58 -8.90
CA LEU A 56 13.12 2.84 -9.73
C LEU A 56 14.53 3.00 -9.14
N PRO A 57 15.37 1.95 -9.23
CA PRO A 57 16.76 2.05 -8.82
C PRO A 57 17.46 3.14 -9.64
N ASP A 58 18.21 4.01 -8.96
CA ASP A 58 19.07 4.97 -9.63
C ASP A 58 20.27 4.19 -10.19
N THR A 59 20.20 3.84 -11.47
CA THR A 59 21.23 3.05 -12.12
C THR A 59 22.45 3.90 -12.51
N GLY A 60 22.40 5.23 -12.36
CA GLY A 60 23.51 6.14 -12.66
C GLY A 60 23.99 6.14 -14.12
N VAL A 61 23.30 5.42 -15.01
CA VAL A 61 23.71 5.25 -16.41
C VAL A 61 22.70 5.89 -17.35
N PRO A 62 23.13 6.80 -18.25
CA PRO A 62 22.30 7.22 -19.37
C PRO A 62 22.16 6.04 -20.36
N GLU A 63 20.93 5.55 -20.47
CA GLU A 63 20.35 4.59 -21.41
C GLU A 63 21.28 3.78 -22.34
N VAL A 64 21.31 2.46 -22.12
CA VAL A 64 21.05 1.49 -23.20
C VAL A 64 20.05 0.45 -22.69
N SER A 65 18.78 0.66 -23.06
CA SER A 65 17.70 -0.33 -23.21
C SER A 65 17.80 -1.64 -22.42
N THR A 66 17.66 -1.57 -21.10
CA THR A 66 16.98 -2.62 -20.31
C THR A 66 15.88 -1.93 -19.52
N ALA A 67 14.68 -2.52 -19.48
CA ALA A 67 13.56 -1.97 -18.72
C ALA A 67 14.00 -1.85 -17.25
N VAL A 68 14.14 -0.61 -16.77
CA VAL A 68 14.46 -0.37 -15.36
C VAL A 68 13.22 -0.78 -14.57
N VAL A 69 13.34 -1.86 -13.81
CA VAL A 69 12.26 -2.41 -12.99
C VAL A 69 12.56 -2.17 -11.50
N PRO A 70 11.52 -2.08 -10.65
CA PRO A 70 11.68 -2.08 -9.21
C PRO A 70 12.46 -3.31 -8.73
N SER A 71 13.19 -3.15 -7.63
CA SER A 71 13.91 -4.26 -7.02
C SER A 71 12.96 -5.42 -6.70
N PRO A 72 13.28 -6.68 -7.08
CA PRO A 72 12.39 -7.82 -6.88
C PRO A 72 12.08 -8.06 -5.40
N GLU A 73 13.02 -7.75 -4.50
CA GLU A 73 12.82 -7.81 -3.05
C GLU A 73 11.68 -6.88 -2.57
N VAL A 74 11.59 -5.67 -3.13
CA VAL A 74 10.53 -4.70 -2.80
C VAL A 74 9.18 -5.19 -3.32
N VAL A 75 9.15 -5.73 -4.53
CA VAL A 75 7.93 -6.29 -5.12
C VAL A 75 7.43 -7.49 -4.32
N MET A 76 8.34 -8.37 -3.89
CA MET A 76 8.00 -9.52 -3.04
C MET A 76 7.50 -9.08 -1.66
N ALA A 77 8.20 -8.14 -0.99
CA ALA A 77 7.75 -7.62 0.30
C ALA A 77 6.37 -6.96 0.21
N LEU A 78 6.10 -6.25 -0.89
CA LEU A 78 4.78 -5.68 -1.15
C LEU A 78 3.72 -6.76 -1.38
N ALA A 79 4.05 -7.81 -2.16
CA ALA A 79 3.15 -8.92 -2.43
C ALA A 79 2.82 -9.73 -1.17
N ASP A 80 3.80 -9.98 -0.31
CA ASP A 80 3.63 -10.66 0.97
C ASP A 80 2.72 -9.85 1.90
N ARG A 81 2.94 -8.53 1.99
CA ARG A 81 2.11 -7.62 2.78
C ARG A 81 0.67 -7.59 2.25
N ALA A 82 0.50 -7.41 0.93
CA ALA A 82 -0.79 -7.38 0.26
C ALA A 82 -1.57 -8.67 0.53
N SER A 83 -0.93 -9.82 0.31
CA SER A 83 -1.54 -11.14 0.54
C SER A 83 -1.90 -11.35 2.01
N GLY A 84 -1.03 -10.93 2.95
CA GLY A 84 -1.30 -10.99 4.39
C GLY A 84 -2.51 -10.14 4.82
N CYS A 85 -2.88 -9.14 4.03
CA CYS A 85 -4.07 -8.31 4.25
C CYS A 85 -5.29 -8.77 3.45
N GLY A 86 -5.17 -9.82 2.62
CA GLY A 86 -6.24 -10.30 1.75
C GLY A 86 -6.41 -9.51 0.45
N LEU A 87 -5.38 -8.77 0.03
CA LEU A 87 -5.33 -8.12 -1.28
C LEU A 87 -4.67 -9.04 -2.31
N THR A 88 -5.12 -8.91 -3.56
CA THR A 88 -4.54 -9.59 -4.72
C THR A 88 -3.61 -8.62 -5.44
N VAL A 89 -2.41 -9.08 -5.78
CA VAL A 89 -1.49 -8.34 -6.66
C VAL A 89 -1.87 -8.64 -8.10
N GLU A 90 -2.15 -7.60 -8.87
CA GLU A 90 -2.42 -7.68 -10.31
C GLU A 90 -1.16 -7.30 -11.11
N ALA A 91 -1.12 -7.70 -12.38
CA ALA A 91 -0.06 -7.28 -13.29
C ALA A 91 0.03 -5.75 -13.32
N GLY A 92 1.26 -5.24 -13.22
CA GLY A 92 1.53 -3.81 -13.21
C GLY A 92 1.04 -3.13 -14.49
N VAL A 93 0.53 -1.91 -14.36
CA VAL A 93 0.12 -1.08 -15.50
C VAL A 93 1.30 -0.35 -16.16
N ALA A 94 2.44 -0.31 -15.45
CA ALA A 94 3.69 0.27 -15.85
C ALA A 94 4.83 -0.50 -15.14
N PRO A 95 6.07 -0.47 -15.65
CA PRO A 95 7.19 -1.20 -15.03
C PRO A 95 7.43 -0.77 -13.57
N GLU A 96 7.16 0.49 -13.23
CA GLU A 96 7.29 1.05 -11.88
C GLU A 96 6.00 0.97 -11.04
N ALA A 97 4.92 0.41 -11.55
CA ALA A 97 3.61 0.45 -10.90
C ALA A 97 3.06 -0.96 -10.61
N VAL A 98 2.70 -1.20 -9.35
CA VAL A 98 2.04 -2.42 -8.90
C VAL A 98 0.58 -2.12 -8.58
N ARG A 99 -0.33 -2.88 -9.19
CA ARG A 99 -1.77 -2.75 -8.93
C ARG A 99 -2.19 -3.77 -7.89
N LEU A 100 -2.92 -3.33 -6.88
CA LEU A 100 -3.52 -4.20 -5.87
C LEU A 100 -5.04 -4.06 -5.92
N SER A 101 -5.76 -5.17 -5.77
CA SER A 101 -7.22 -5.16 -5.68
C SER A 101 -7.72 -6.03 -4.53
N GLY A 102 -8.83 -5.62 -3.91
CA GLY A 102 -9.43 -6.38 -2.82
C GLY A 102 -10.58 -5.64 -2.16
N ALA A 103 -11.02 -6.14 -1.01
CA ALA A 103 -12.07 -5.52 -0.22
C ALA A 103 -11.59 -4.19 0.38
N VAL A 104 -12.49 -3.22 0.57
CA VAL A 104 -12.17 -1.94 1.23
C VAL A 104 -11.54 -2.17 2.60
N SER A 105 -12.06 -3.10 3.40
CA SER A 105 -11.49 -3.44 4.71
C SER A 105 -10.06 -3.98 4.64
N ALA A 106 -9.74 -4.75 3.59
CA ALA A 106 -8.39 -5.26 3.33
C ALA A 106 -7.43 -4.12 2.92
N VAL A 107 -7.91 -3.17 2.12
CA VAL A 107 -7.14 -1.97 1.74
C VAL A 107 -6.86 -1.11 2.97
N GLU A 108 -7.89 -0.80 3.76
CA GLU A 108 -7.76 -0.06 5.02
C GLU A 108 -6.72 -0.70 5.97
N CYS A 109 -6.77 -2.03 6.13
CA CYS A 109 -5.82 -2.79 6.92
C CYS A 109 -4.38 -2.73 6.36
N CYS A 110 -4.23 -2.89 5.04
CA CYS A 110 -2.93 -2.92 4.39
C CYS A 110 -2.18 -1.59 4.53
N PHE A 111 -2.89 -0.49 4.33
CA PHE A 111 -2.34 0.87 4.32
C PHE A 111 -2.55 1.65 5.62
N GLY A 112 -3.15 1.05 6.64
CA GLY A 112 -3.35 1.70 7.95
C GLY A 112 -4.16 2.99 7.88
N VAL A 113 -5.15 3.05 6.99
CA VAL A 113 -6.07 4.20 6.80
C VAL A 113 -7.50 3.75 7.06
N ARG A 114 -8.42 4.69 7.28
CA ARG A 114 -9.86 4.44 7.11
C ARG A 114 -10.41 5.32 6.00
N LEU A 115 -11.19 4.71 5.13
CA LEU A 115 -11.83 5.41 4.03
C LEU A 115 -13.19 5.94 4.50
N THR A 116 -13.47 7.18 4.14
CA THR A 116 -14.78 7.81 4.35
C THR A 116 -15.35 8.18 2.98
N LYS A 117 -16.66 7.97 2.79
CA LYS A 117 -17.36 8.48 1.63
C LYS A 117 -17.60 9.97 1.82
N TRP A 118 -17.27 10.76 0.80
CA TRP A 118 -17.56 12.17 0.73
C TRP A 118 -18.44 12.45 -0.48
N ARG A 119 -19.43 13.33 -0.29
CA ARG A 119 -20.23 13.90 -1.37
C ARG A 119 -19.70 15.31 -1.63
N THR A 120 -19.22 15.56 -2.85
CA THR A 120 -18.94 16.91 -3.30
C THR A 120 -20.24 17.59 -3.74
N ALA A 121 -20.28 18.92 -3.79
CA ALA A 121 -21.51 19.69 -4.02
C ALA A 121 -22.33 19.25 -5.26
N GLU A 122 -21.68 18.77 -6.31
CA GLU A 122 -22.31 18.39 -7.58
C GLU A 122 -21.80 17.04 -8.15
N GLY A 123 -20.97 16.32 -7.39
CA GLY A 123 -20.24 15.16 -7.88
C GLY A 123 -20.67 13.81 -7.31
N PRO A 124 -20.11 12.71 -7.85
CA PRO A 124 -20.33 11.38 -7.32
C PRO A 124 -19.76 11.24 -5.90
N LEU A 125 -20.17 10.18 -5.20
CA LEU A 125 -19.54 9.81 -3.94
C LEU A 125 -18.09 9.40 -4.19
N SER A 126 -17.17 10.06 -3.50
CA SER A 126 -15.74 9.76 -3.53
C SER A 126 -15.29 9.14 -2.22
N LEU A 127 -14.26 8.30 -2.28
CA LEU A 127 -13.56 7.80 -1.11
C LEU A 127 -12.41 8.74 -0.80
N VAL A 128 -12.20 9.00 0.49
CA VAL A 128 -11.07 9.80 0.97
C VAL A 128 -10.53 9.13 2.23
N PRO A 129 -9.21 8.91 2.35
CA PRO A 129 -8.62 8.39 3.58
C PRO A 129 -8.66 9.44 4.70
N ASP A 130 -8.88 8.99 5.93
CA ASP A 130 -8.94 9.81 7.16
C ASP A 130 -7.56 10.21 7.70
N GLY A 131 -6.49 9.73 7.07
CA GLY A 131 -5.13 9.89 7.53
C GLY A 131 -4.09 9.65 6.42
N PRO A 132 -2.80 9.85 6.72
CA PRO A 132 -1.75 9.50 5.78
C PRO A 132 -1.69 7.99 5.58
N VAL A 133 -1.28 7.56 4.39
CA VAL A 133 -1.02 6.14 4.12
C VAL A 133 0.12 5.67 5.00
N ARG A 134 0.03 4.49 5.59
CA ARG A 134 1.03 3.95 6.49
C ARG A 134 1.59 2.66 5.93
N LEU A 135 2.91 2.61 5.70
CA LEU A 135 3.62 1.42 5.22
C LEU A 135 4.81 1.10 6.13
N PRO A 136 5.23 -0.17 6.20
CA PRO A 136 6.48 -0.54 6.85
C PRO A 136 7.63 0.31 6.34
N ARG A 137 8.56 0.70 7.23
CA ARG A 137 9.70 1.56 6.89
C ARG A 137 10.53 1.03 5.71
N THR A 138 10.63 -0.29 5.60
CA THR A 138 11.30 -0.98 4.48
C THR A 138 10.65 -0.67 3.14
N LEU A 139 9.32 -0.71 3.06
CA LEU A 139 8.56 -0.37 1.86
C LEU A 139 8.47 1.14 1.62
N ALA A 140 8.30 1.94 2.68
CA ALA A 140 8.12 3.39 2.57
C ALA A 140 9.29 4.09 1.84
N GLY A 141 10.53 3.61 2.00
CA GLY A 141 11.70 4.15 1.30
C GLY A 141 11.73 3.88 -0.21
N HIS A 142 10.91 2.93 -0.68
CA HIS A 142 10.82 2.52 -2.08
C HIS A 142 9.47 2.85 -2.72
N VAL A 143 8.52 3.42 -1.98
CA VAL A 143 7.21 3.81 -2.51
C VAL A 143 7.20 5.31 -2.77
N VAL A 144 6.88 5.69 -4.01
CA VAL A 144 6.72 7.09 -4.43
C VAL A 144 5.32 7.59 -4.10
N ALA A 145 4.29 6.79 -4.42
CA ALA A 145 2.91 7.16 -4.22
C ALA A 145 1.98 5.94 -4.14
N VAL A 146 0.85 6.12 -3.46
CA VAL A 146 -0.28 5.18 -3.48
C VAL A 146 -1.51 5.91 -3.99
N LEU A 147 -1.99 5.51 -5.17
CA LEU A 147 -3.14 6.12 -5.85
C LEU A 147 -4.37 5.22 -5.76
N GLY A 148 -5.55 5.83 -5.84
CA GLY A 148 -6.85 5.13 -5.82
C GLY A 148 -7.50 5.04 -4.42
N LEU A 149 -6.82 5.51 -3.37
CA LEU A 149 -7.40 5.65 -2.02
C LEU A 149 -8.27 6.91 -1.91
N ASP A 150 -7.84 8.00 -2.54
CA ASP A 150 -8.64 9.20 -2.77
C ASP A 150 -9.21 9.13 -4.20
N THR A 151 -10.52 8.98 -4.33
CA THR A 151 -11.22 8.89 -5.62
C THR A 151 -11.93 10.19 -6.00
N ARG A 152 -11.58 11.31 -5.35
CA ARG A 152 -12.08 12.63 -5.75
C ARG A 152 -11.55 12.98 -7.14
N PRO A 153 -12.38 13.57 -8.02
CA PRO A 153 -11.91 14.07 -9.31
C PRO A 153 -10.76 15.08 -9.11
N VAL A 154 -9.65 14.85 -9.80
CA VAL A 154 -8.45 15.72 -9.78
C VAL A 154 -8.36 16.64 -11.00
N ALA A 155 -9.15 16.36 -12.05
CA ALA A 155 -9.20 17.16 -13.26
C ALA A 155 -10.66 17.47 -13.62
N HIS A 156 -10.91 18.72 -14.00
CA HIS A 156 -12.15 19.13 -14.66
C HIS A 156 -11.84 19.25 -16.15
N ARG A 157 -12.67 18.65 -17.01
CA ARG A 157 -12.56 18.88 -18.45
C ARG A 157 -12.84 20.37 -18.69
N ARG A 158 -11.87 21.12 -19.22
CA ARG A 158 -12.14 22.46 -19.74
C ARG A 158 -13.13 22.31 -20.90
N GLY A 159 -14.31 22.92 -20.75
CA GLY A 159 -15.24 23.17 -21.84
C GLY A 159 -14.77 24.31 -22.72
#